data_AF-A0A381QPD7-F1
#
_entry.id   AF-A0A381QPD7-F1
#
_cell.length_a   1.000
_cell.length_b   1.000
_cell.length_c   1.000
_cell.angle_alpha   90.00
_cell.angle_beta   90.00
_cell.angle_gamma   90.00
#
_symmetry.space_group_name_H-M   'P 1'
#
loop_
_entity.id
_entity.type
_entity.pdbx_description
1 polymer ?
#
loop_
_entity_poly.entity_id
_entity_poly.type
_entity_poly.pdbx_seq_one_letter_code
_entity_poly.pdbx_strand_id
1 'polypeptide(L)'
;MAPEFPDGCVVVSEPGGAVHDGCYVIADYKGETILRQLRLTAGEWYLEPLNSKYPHLKIDGPENIRGIVIQRAGRRRADRRSYL
;
A
#
# COMPACT_ATOMS: atom_id res chain seq x y z
N MET A 1 4.93 -6.74 -4.22
CA MET A 1 5.48 -5.44 -3.78
C MET A 1 6.97 -5.53 -3.41
N ALA A 2 7.66 -6.62 -3.75
CA ALA A 2 9.13 -6.66 -3.72
C ALA A 2 9.70 -5.64 -4.72
N PRO A 3 10.83 -4.96 -4.38
CA PRO A 3 11.73 -5.28 -3.28
C PRO A 3 11.33 -4.70 -1.91
N GLU A 4 10.50 -3.65 -1.86
CA GLU A 4 10.21 -2.94 -0.61
C GLU A 4 9.45 -3.81 0.39
N PHE A 5 8.48 -4.58 -0.09
CA PHE A 5 7.71 -5.54 0.71
C PHE A 5 7.96 -6.95 0.16
N PRO A 6 8.99 -7.65 0.67
CA PRO A 6 9.28 -9.02 0.27
C PRO A 6 8.19 -9.97 0.79
N ASP A 7 8.13 -11.15 0.17
CA ASP A 7 7.24 -12.22 0.61
C ASP A 7 7.49 -12.61 2.09
N GLY A 8 6.42 -12.87 2.83
CA GLY A 8 6.48 -13.18 4.26
C GLY A 8 6.80 -12.00 5.19
N CYS A 9 6.85 -10.77 4.68
CA CYS A 9 7.04 -9.58 5.51
C CYS A 9 5.74 -9.19 6.23
N VAL A 10 5.85 -8.69 7.47
CA VAL A 10 4.71 -8.16 8.21
C VAL A 10 4.62 -6.66 7.99
N VAL A 11 3.42 -6.15 7.74
CA VAL A 11 3.13 -4.72 7.65
C VAL A 11 2.16 -4.30 8.75
N VAL A 12 2.35 -3.10 9.27
CA VAL A 12 1.42 -2.47 10.23
C VAL A 12 0.66 -1.40 9.47
N SER A 13 -0.66 -1.53 9.44
CA SER A 13 -1.55 -0.57 8.80
C SER A 13 -2.39 0.19 9.81
N GLU A 14 -2.56 1.49 9.60
CA GLU A 14 -3.43 2.37 10.36
C GLU A 14 -4.72 2.66 9.55
N PRO A 15 -5.89 2.20 9.99
CA PRO A 15 -7.15 2.38 9.25
C PRO A 15 -7.62 3.84 9.11
N GLY A 16 -7.30 4.68 10.09
CA GLY A 16 -7.71 6.10 10.12
C GLY A 16 -6.62 7.07 9.67
N GLY A 17 -5.50 6.57 9.14
CA GLY A 17 -4.37 7.42 8.77
C GLY A 17 -4.67 8.29 7.55
N ALA A 18 -4.07 9.48 7.51
CA ALA A 18 -4.25 10.41 6.40
C ALA A 18 -3.65 9.83 5.11
N VAL A 19 -4.50 9.66 4.11
CA VAL A 19 -4.11 9.11 2.82
C VAL A 19 -3.58 10.23 1.92
N HIS A 20 -2.40 10.04 1.32
CA HIS A 20 -1.76 11.02 0.43
C HIS A 20 -1.10 10.33 -0.76
N ASP A 21 -0.75 11.08 -1.80
CA ASP A 21 -0.02 10.53 -2.95
C ASP A 21 1.30 9.89 -2.50
N GLY A 22 1.59 8.71 -3.05
CA GLY A 22 2.82 7.98 -2.81
C GLY A 22 2.85 7.15 -1.53
N CYS A 23 1.83 7.20 -0.66
CA CYS A 23 1.77 6.34 0.53
C CYS A 23 1.50 4.88 0.15
N TYR A 24 1.87 3.96 1.03
CA TYR A 24 1.51 2.55 0.88
C TYR A 24 0.18 2.29 1.55
N VAL A 25 -0.71 1.55 0.90
CA VAL A 25 -2.07 1.30 1.39
C VAL A 25 -2.43 -0.16 1.29
N ILE A 26 -3.24 -0.60 2.25
CA ILE A 26 -4.01 -1.83 2.15
C ILE A 26 -5.38 -1.45 1.59
N ALA A 27 -5.73 -2.04 0.45
CA ALA A 27 -6.99 -1.76 -0.22
C ALA A 27 -7.71 -3.05 -0.58
N ASP A 28 -9.04 -3.00 -0.60
CA ASP A 28 -9.88 -4.05 -1.15
C ASP A 28 -10.18 -3.76 -2.61
N TYR A 29 -9.80 -4.70 -3.47
CA TYR A 29 -10.07 -4.66 -4.89
C TYR A 29 -10.73 -5.97 -5.33
N LYS A 30 -11.96 -5.88 -5.84
CA LYS A 30 -12.75 -7.05 -6.30
C LYS A 30 -12.87 -8.19 -5.28
N GLY A 31 -12.94 -7.86 -3.98
CA GLY A 31 -13.07 -8.84 -2.90
C GLY A 31 -11.73 -9.41 -2.42
N GLU A 32 -10.61 -9.00 -3.01
CA GLU A 32 -9.27 -9.35 -2.54
C GLU A 32 -8.61 -8.17 -1.83
N THR A 33 -7.95 -8.45 -0.72
CA THR A 33 -7.17 -7.45 0.01
C THR A 33 -5.75 -7.42 -0.56
N ILE A 34 -5.33 -6.26 -1.06
CA ILE A 34 -4.04 -6.07 -1.74
C ILE A 34 -3.23 -4.95 -1.09
N LEU A 35 -1.89 -5.08 -1.15
CA LEU A 35 -0.93 -4.06 -0.78
C LEU A 35 -0.39 -3.36 -2.03
N ARG A 36 -0.57 -2.03 -2.10
CA ARG A 36 -0.14 -1.20 -3.25
C ARG A 36 0.35 0.17 -2.80
N GLN A 37 1.04 0.87 -3.68
CA GLN A 37 1.32 2.30 -3.50
C GLN A 37 0.14 3.09 -4.05
N LEU A 38 -0.35 4.06 -3.31
CA LEU A 38 -1.41 4.93 -3.80
C LEU A 38 -0.81 6.03 -4.70
N ARG A 39 -1.46 6.29 -5.83
CA ARG A 39 -1.29 7.49 -6.63
C ARG A 39 -2.59 8.25 -6.79
N LEU A 40 -2.48 9.55 -6.66
CA LEU A 40 -3.54 10.52 -6.88
C LEU A 40 -3.18 11.33 -8.11
N THR A 41 -3.78 11.01 -9.25
CA THR A 41 -3.51 11.70 -10.52
C THR A 41 -4.79 12.35 -11.03
N ALA A 42 -4.78 13.67 -11.23
CA ALA A 42 -5.92 14.42 -11.76
C ALA A 42 -7.27 14.19 -11.03
N GLY A 43 -7.22 13.91 -9.72
CA GLY A 43 -8.41 13.61 -8.90
C GLY A 43 -8.85 12.14 -8.92
N GLU A 44 -8.14 11.28 -9.65
CA GLU A 44 -8.37 9.84 -9.73
C GLU A 44 -7.41 9.07 -8.81
N TRP A 45 -7.90 7.96 -8.29
CA TRP A 45 -7.20 7.12 -7.33
C TRP A 45 -6.68 5.85 -8.02
N TYR A 46 -5.37 5.64 -7.96
CA TYR A 46 -4.69 4.51 -8.56
C TYR A 46 -3.88 3.75 -7.52
N LEU A 47 -3.95 2.43 -7.60
CA LEU A 47 -3.15 1.50 -6.83
C LEU A 47 -2.03 0.97 -7.72
N GLU A 48 -0.83 1.49 -7.51
CA GLU A 48 0.35 1.16 -8.29
C GLU A 48 1.14 0.01 -7.66
N PRO A 49 1.62 -0.93 -8.47
CA PRO A 49 2.58 -1.90 -8.03
C PRO A 49 3.99 -1.30 -8.01
N LEU A 50 4.77 -1.61 -6.99
CA LEU A 50 6.22 -1.34 -7.00
C LEU A 50 7.01 -2.21 -8.00
N ASN A 51 6.35 -3.22 -8.56
CA ASN A 51 6.94 -4.12 -9.54
C ASN A 51 6.17 -3.98 -10.85
N SER A 52 6.86 -3.49 -11.89
CA SER A 52 6.31 -3.21 -13.22
C SER A 52 5.71 -4.42 -13.94
N LYS A 53 5.89 -5.64 -13.40
CA LYS A 53 5.22 -6.86 -13.90
C LYS A 53 3.72 -6.88 -13.66
N TYR A 54 3.21 -6.03 -12.77
CA TYR A 54 1.78 -5.96 -12.45
C TYR A 54 1.16 -4.68 -13.02
N PRO A 55 -0.15 -4.68 -13.31
CA PRO A 55 -0.84 -3.49 -13.79
C PRO A 55 -1.15 -2.50 -12.66
N HIS A 56 -1.35 -1.25 -13.04
CA HIS A 56 -1.93 -0.20 -12.20
C HIS A 56 -3.44 -0.45 -12.12
N LEU A 57 -4.02 -0.36 -10.93
CA LEU A 57 -5.45 -0.60 -10.72
C LEU A 57 -6.14 0.70 -10.33
N LYS A 58 -7.21 1.07 -11.02
CA LYS A 58 -8.04 2.22 -10.63
C LYS A 58 -9.02 1.80 -9.55
N ILE A 59 -9.23 2.66 -8.55
CA ILE A 59 -10.30 2.53 -7.54
C ILE A 59 -11.22 3.74 -7.58
N ASP A 60 -12.45 3.57 -7.10
CA ASP A 60 -13.49 4.59 -7.16
C ASP A 60 -13.24 5.71 -6.13
N GLY A 61 -12.62 5.37 -5.00
CA GLY A 61 -12.26 6.34 -3.98
C GLY A 61 -11.57 5.74 -2.74
N PRO A 62 -11.39 6.55 -1.69
CA PRO A 62 -10.74 6.13 -0.46
C PRO A 62 -11.53 5.07 0.33
N GLU A 63 -12.80 4.85 0.04
CA GLU A 63 -13.63 3.79 0.65
C GLU A 63 -13.11 2.37 0.38
N ASN A 64 -12.37 2.19 -0.72
CA ASN A 64 -11.67 0.93 -1.01
C ASN A 64 -10.39 0.76 -0.18
N ILE A 65 -9.92 1.80 0.50
CA ILE A 65 -8.70 1.77 1.30
C ILE A 65 -9.06 1.38 2.73
N ARG A 66 -8.53 0.23 3.18
CA ARG A 66 -8.67 -0.24 4.56
C ARG A 66 -7.76 0.51 5.54
N GLY A 67 -6.64 1.04 5.06
CA GLY A 67 -5.69 1.79 5.87
C GLY A 67 -4.37 2.05 5.18
N ILE A 68 -3.61 3.00 5.72
CA ILE A 68 -2.25 3.32 5.27
C ILE A 68 -1.24 2.40 5.97
N VAL A 69 -0.17 2.01 5.30
CA VAL A 69 0.92 1.25 5.90
C VAL A 69 1.91 2.21 6.53
N ILE A 70 1.96 2.21 7.86
CA ILE A 70 2.84 3.06 8.66
C ILE A 70 4.19 2.41 8.93
N GLN A 71 4.25 1.07 8.85
CA GLN A 71 5.46 0.35 9.17
C GLN A 71 5.57 -0.96 8.41
N ARG A 72 6.81 -1.34 8.10
CA ARG A 72 7.19 -2.68 7.69
C ARG A 72 8.07 -3.31 8.76
N ALA A 73 7.73 -4.51 9.20
CA ALA A 73 8.55 -5.32 10.09
C ALA A 73 9.10 -6.52 9.31
N GLY A 74 10.42 -6.57 9.14
CA GLY A 74 11.10 -7.76 8.61
C GLY A 74 11.53 -8.72 9.72
N ARG A 75 12.18 -9.82 9.31
CA ARG A 75 12.61 -10.90 10.22
C ARG A 75 13.70 -10.46 11.20
N ARG A 76 14.52 -9.45 10.84
CA ARG A 76 15.52 -8.85 11.73
C ARG A 76 15.12 -7.43 12.10
N ARG A 77 15.53 -6.94 13.29
CA ARG A 77 15.27 -5.54 13.71
C ARG A 77 15.77 -4.51 12.70
N ALA A 78 16.88 -4.79 12.01
CA ALA A 78 17.45 -3.92 10.99
C ALA A 78 16.56 -3.76 9.74
N ASP A 79 15.63 -4.69 9.51
CA ASP A 79 14.73 -4.67 8.36
C ASP A 79 13.44 -3.86 8.65
N ARG A 80 13.32 -3.26 9.85
CA ARG A 80 12.17 -2.45 10.24
C ARG A 80 12.25 -1.08 9.56
N ARG A 81 11.19 -0.69 8.86
CA ARG A 81 11.08 0.63 8.21
C ARG A 81 9.79 1.32 8.64
N SER A 82 9.89 2.60 8.96
CA SER A 82 8.74 3.48 9.23
C SER A 82 8.44 4.31 7.98
N TYR A 83 7.17 4.53 7.71
CA TYR A 83 6.68 5.31 6.56
C TYR A 83 5.80 6.51 6.97
N LEU A 84 5.62 6.73 8.29
CA LEU A 84 5.16 8.00 8.86
C LEU A 84 6.27 9.05 8.82
#